data_AF-A0A975DAB3-F1
#
_entry.id   AF-A0A975DAB3-F1
#
_cell.length_a   1.000
_cell.length_b   1.000
_cell.length_c   1.000
_cell.angle_alpha   90.00
_cell.angle_beta   90.00
_cell.angle_gamma   90.00
#
_symmetry.space_group_name_H-M   'P 1'
#
loop_
_entity.id
_entity.type
_entity.pdbx_description
1 polymer ?
#
loop_
_entity_poly.entity_id
_entity_poly.type
_entity_poly.pdbx_seq_one_letter_code
_entity_poly.pdbx_strand_id
1 'polypeptide(L)'
;MSNPHHNKIKDIHKKRLGSEYEQRAKSHLISSGLVFIEQNFRCKLGEIDLIFYDEKQASYVFVEVRYRNSILYGGAAASVDHKKQQKVKKSAIFYLHRRNIVANIRFDVVAFERNTLNWIESAFS
;
A
#
# COMPACT_ATOMS: atom_id res chain seq x y z
N MET A 1 8.80 -30.31 14.19
CA MET A 1 9.95 -29.72 13.47
C MET A 1 9.47 -29.31 12.08
N SER A 2 9.29 -28.02 11.81
CA SER A 2 8.81 -27.50 10.52
C SER A 2 9.96 -27.47 9.51
N ASN A 3 9.80 -28.14 8.36
CA ASN A 3 10.82 -28.23 7.31
C ASN A 3 11.07 -26.84 6.65
N PRO A 4 12.29 -26.28 6.71
CA PRO A 4 12.60 -24.93 6.20
C PRO A 4 12.38 -24.76 4.68
N HIS A 5 12.40 -25.85 3.90
CA HIS A 5 12.13 -25.79 2.45
C HIS A 5 10.66 -25.46 2.12
N HIS A 6 9.71 -25.85 2.98
CA HIS A 6 8.27 -25.70 2.71
C HIS A 6 7.79 -24.26 2.96
N ASN A 7 8.44 -23.52 3.87
CA ASN A 7 8.13 -22.11 4.13
C ASN A 7 8.60 -21.21 2.99
N LYS A 8 9.78 -21.50 2.42
CA LYS A 8 10.39 -20.71 1.35
C LYS A 8 9.55 -20.67 0.07
N ILE A 9 8.91 -21.79 -0.30
CA ILE A 9 8.02 -21.87 -1.48
C ILE A 9 6.72 -21.09 -1.24
N LYS A 10 6.13 -21.20 -0.04
CA LYS A 10 4.93 -20.42 0.34
C LYS A 10 5.20 -18.92 0.32
N ASP A 11 6.36 -18.48 0.80
CA ASP A 11 6.76 -17.08 0.81
C ASP A 11 6.97 -16.53 -0.61
N ILE A 12 7.57 -17.32 -1.53
CA ILE A 12 7.72 -16.95 -2.94
C ILE A 12 6.35 -16.80 -3.61
N HIS A 13 5.43 -17.74 -3.39
CA HIS A 13 4.08 -17.67 -3.93
C HIS A 13 3.30 -16.47 -3.39
N LYS A 14 3.42 -16.19 -2.08
CA LYS A 14 2.79 -15.02 -1.44
C LYS A 14 3.34 -13.71 -1.99
N LYS A 15 4.66 -13.63 -2.23
CA LYS A 15 5.32 -12.44 -2.79
C LYS A 15 4.95 -12.21 -4.25
N ARG A 16 4.87 -13.27 -5.07
CA ARG A 16 4.41 -13.18 -6.47
C ARG A 16 2.95 -12.74 -6.55
N LEU A 17 2.08 -13.31 -5.72
CA LEU A 17 0.69 -12.93 -5.63
C LEU A 17 0.53 -11.46 -5.19
N GLY A 18 1.32 -11.01 -4.21
CA GLY A 18 1.38 -9.60 -3.80
C GLY A 18 1.74 -8.68 -4.96
N SER A 19 2.79 -9.03 -5.71
CA SER A 19 3.24 -8.24 -6.86
C SER A 19 2.18 -8.12 -7.96
N GLU A 20 1.38 -9.17 -8.22
CA GLU A 20 0.29 -9.11 -9.19
C GLU A 20 -0.81 -8.12 -8.75
N TYR A 21 -1.18 -8.12 -7.46
CA TYR A 21 -2.17 -7.17 -6.92
C TYR A 21 -1.63 -5.74 -6.86
N GLU A 22 -0.36 -5.54 -6.51
CA GLU A 22 0.30 -4.24 -6.56
C GLU A 22 0.28 -3.67 -7.99
N GLN A 23 0.55 -4.50 -9.01
CA GLN A 23 0.54 -4.06 -10.40
C GLN A 23 -0.87 -3.70 -10.87
N ARG A 24 -1.90 -4.46 -10.48
CA ARG A 24 -3.31 -4.14 -10.76
C ARG A 24 -3.73 -2.84 -10.08
N ALA A 25 -3.39 -2.67 -8.81
CA ALA A 25 -3.64 -1.44 -8.05
C ALA A 25 -2.97 -0.24 -8.72
N LYS A 26 -1.69 -0.37 -9.08
CA LYS A 26 -0.93 0.68 -9.76
C LYS A 26 -1.60 1.11 -11.07
N SER A 27 -1.97 0.14 -11.90
CA SER A 27 -2.60 0.40 -13.20
C SER A 27 -3.93 1.12 -13.05
N HIS A 28 -4.75 0.71 -12.07
CA HIS A 28 -6.01 1.37 -11.76
C HIS A 28 -5.80 2.82 -11.31
N LEU A 29 -4.89 3.07 -10.38
CA LEU A 29 -4.63 4.43 -9.86
C LEU A 29 -4.07 5.38 -10.93
N ILE A 30 -3.20 4.88 -11.82
CA ILE A 30 -2.76 5.63 -13.00
C ILE A 30 -3.95 5.98 -13.90
N SER A 31 -4.82 5.00 -14.20
CA SER A 31 -6.00 5.24 -15.04
C SER A 31 -7.00 6.22 -14.42
N SER A 32 -7.02 6.33 -13.10
CA SER A 32 -7.82 7.29 -12.33
C SER A 32 -7.17 8.69 -12.26
N GLY A 33 -5.97 8.87 -12.83
CA GLY A 33 -5.31 10.16 -12.97
C GLY A 33 -4.24 10.47 -11.92
N LEU A 34 -3.83 9.51 -11.09
CA LEU A 34 -2.67 9.69 -10.20
C LEU A 34 -1.35 9.51 -10.97
N VAL A 35 -0.37 10.35 -10.68
CA VAL A 35 0.98 10.25 -11.25
C VAL A 35 1.80 9.29 -10.42
N PHE A 36 2.26 8.19 -11.03
CA PHE A 36 3.08 7.19 -10.34
C PHE A 36 4.47 7.73 -10.01
N ILE A 37 4.94 7.51 -8.78
CA ILE A 37 6.28 7.90 -8.32
C ILE A 37 7.16 6.68 -8.07
N GLU A 38 6.72 5.79 -7.18
CA GLU A 38 7.57 4.69 -6.69
C GLU A 38 6.71 3.52 -6.21
N GLN A 39 7.27 2.31 -6.26
CA GLN A 39 6.66 1.09 -5.73
C GLN A 39 7.65 0.36 -4.81
N ASN A 40 7.13 -0.38 -3.84
CA ASN A 40 7.90 -1.19 -2.91
C ASN A 40 8.97 -0.39 -2.12
N PHE A 41 8.63 0.83 -1.69
CA PHE A 41 9.54 1.65 -0.88
C PHE A 41 9.77 0.99 0.49
N ARG A 42 11.03 0.86 0.88
CA ARG A 42 11.43 0.25 2.16
C ARG A 42 12.40 1.16 2.89
N CYS A 43 12.17 1.31 4.19
CA CYS A 43 13.07 2.00 5.09
C CYS A 43 13.12 1.28 6.44
N LYS A 44 13.99 1.73 7.35
CA LYS A 44 14.10 1.14 8.70
C LYS A 44 12.80 1.23 9.53
N LEU A 45 11.86 2.08 9.15
CA LEU A 45 10.60 2.34 9.87
C LEU A 45 9.44 1.47 9.35
N GLY A 46 9.57 0.92 8.14
CA GLY A 46 8.50 0.18 7.49
C GLY A 46 8.63 0.16 5.98
N GLU A 47 7.53 -0.24 5.35
CA GLU A 47 7.38 -0.34 3.89
C GLU A 47 6.13 0.43 3.46
N ILE A 48 6.13 0.87 2.20
CA ILE A 48 4.98 1.46 1.52
C ILE A 48 4.90 0.79 0.14
N ASP A 49 3.72 0.26 -0.19
CA ASP A 49 3.57 -0.55 -1.41
C ASP A 49 3.63 0.32 -2.66
N LEU A 50 2.88 1.43 -2.71
CA LEU A 50 2.89 2.36 -3.84
C LEU A 50 2.88 3.82 -3.37
N ILE A 51 3.54 4.69 -4.14
CA ILE A 51 3.62 6.12 -3.90
C ILE A 51 3.24 6.84 -5.19
N PHE A 52 2.33 7.79 -5.07
CA PHE A 52 1.80 8.59 -6.16
C PHE A 52 1.80 10.08 -5.82
N TYR A 53 1.59 10.91 -6.84
CA TYR A 53 1.24 12.31 -6.71
C TYR A 53 -0.16 12.55 -7.28
N ASP A 54 -1.02 13.22 -6.52
CA ASP A 54 -2.29 13.77 -7.00
C ASP A 54 -2.08 15.24 -7.34
N GLU A 55 -2.01 15.56 -8.64
CA GLU A 55 -1.83 16.93 -9.12
C GLU A 55 -3.03 17.82 -8.78
N LYS A 56 -4.26 17.26 -8.74
CA LYS A 56 -5.48 18.02 -8.47
C LYS A 56 -5.55 18.48 -7.01
N GLN A 57 -5.05 17.66 -6.09
CA GLN A 57 -5.01 17.96 -4.65
C GLN A 57 -3.63 18.43 -4.16
N ALA A 58 -2.65 18.51 -5.05
CA ALA A 58 -1.25 18.81 -4.74
C ALA A 58 -0.71 17.97 -3.56
N SER A 59 -0.93 16.66 -3.59
CA SER A 59 -0.63 15.77 -2.47
C SER A 59 0.16 14.53 -2.86
N TYR A 60 1.06 14.11 -1.97
CA TYR A 60 1.69 12.79 -2.06
C TYR A 60 0.76 11.75 -1.47
N VAL A 61 0.45 10.73 -2.27
CA VAL A 61 -0.47 9.66 -1.91
C VAL A 61 0.34 8.40 -1.64
N PHE A 62 0.30 7.94 -0.39
CA PHE A 62 0.96 6.71 0.05
C PHE A 62 -0.09 5.61 0.18
N VAL A 63 0.06 4.55 -0.60
CA VAL A 63 -0.98 3.53 -0.79
C VAL A 63 -0.51 2.20 -0.21
N GLU A 64 -1.38 1.58 0.59
CA GLU A 64 -1.25 0.19 1.02
C GLU A 64 -2.18 -0.71 0.18
N VAL A 65 -1.65 -1.82 -0.32
CA VAL A 65 -2.40 -2.78 -1.16
C VAL A 65 -2.73 -4.03 -0.36
N ARG A 66 -4.01 -4.36 -0.26
CA ARG A 66 -4.50 -5.47 0.58
C ARG A 66 -5.30 -6.47 -0.24
N TYR A 67 -4.97 -7.76 -0.08
CA TYR A 67 -5.78 -8.87 -0.57
C TYR A 67 -6.53 -9.53 0.58
N ARG A 68 -7.85 -9.68 0.44
CA ARG A 68 -8.70 -10.34 1.42
C ARG A 68 -9.40 -11.55 0.80
N ASN A 69 -9.24 -12.69 1.47
CA ASN A 69 -9.93 -13.94 1.11
C ASN A 69 -11.25 -14.13 1.90
N SER A 70 -11.50 -13.34 2.95
CA SER A 70 -12.67 -13.43 3.84
C SER A 70 -13.24 -12.04 4.14
N ILE A 71 -14.57 -11.99 4.36
CA ILE A 71 -15.40 -10.77 4.45
C ILE A 71 -15.57 -10.31 5.92
N LEU A 72 -14.92 -10.99 6.87
CA LEU A 72 -15.17 -10.74 8.29
C LEU A 72 -14.53 -9.41 8.76
N TYR A 73 -15.42 -8.41 8.86
CA TYR A 73 -15.43 -7.14 9.62
C TYR A 73 -14.43 -6.01 9.30
N GLY A 74 -14.99 -4.78 9.21
CA GLY A 74 -14.30 -3.50 9.48
C GLY A 74 -14.05 -2.53 8.30
N GLY A 75 -14.35 -2.92 7.05
CA GLY A 75 -13.97 -2.11 5.87
C GLY A 75 -12.46 -2.13 5.58
N ALA A 76 -11.99 -1.51 4.49
CA ALA A 76 -10.58 -1.59 4.12
C ALA A 76 -9.65 -0.75 5.02
N ALA A 77 -10.15 0.34 5.61
CA ALA A 77 -9.39 1.09 6.61
C ALA A 77 -9.07 0.22 7.85
N ALA A 78 -10.03 -0.55 8.38
CA ALA A 78 -9.76 -1.49 9.48
C ALA A 78 -8.89 -2.69 9.07
N SER A 79 -8.68 -2.91 7.76
CA SER A 79 -7.71 -3.90 7.28
C SER A 79 -6.25 -3.48 7.54
N VAL A 80 -6.03 -2.17 7.70
CA VAL A 80 -4.77 -1.58 8.08
C VAL A 80 -4.85 -1.24 9.56
N ASP A 81 -4.41 -2.17 10.41
CA ASP A 81 -4.42 -1.96 11.86
C ASP A 81 -3.62 -0.72 12.27
N HIS A 82 -3.88 -0.23 13.49
CA HIS A 82 -3.22 0.96 14.01
C HIS A 82 -1.68 0.84 13.99
N LYS A 83 -1.10 -0.34 14.21
CA LYS A 83 0.36 -0.53 14.18
C LYS A 83 0.91 -0.33 12.77
N LYS A 84 0.24 -0.84 11.74
CA LYS A 84 0.63 -0.65 10.34
C LYS A 84 0.40 0.79 9.90
N GLN A 85 -0.71 1.44 10.26
CA GLN A 85 -0.92 2.87 9.99
C GLN A 85 0.25 3.72 10.51
N GLN A 86 0.67 3.49 11.77
CA GLN A 86 1.81 4.22 12.36
C GLN A 86 3.13 3.97 11.62
N LYS A 87 3.37 2.74 11.13
CA LYS A 87 4.56 2.44 10.32
C LYS A 87 4.54 3.15 8.96
N VAL A 88 3.39 3.17 8.30
CA VAL A 88 3.22 3.85 7.00
C VAL A 88 3.42 5.35 7.15
N LYS A 89 2.80 5.98 8.16
CA LYS A 89 2.99 7.42 8.46
C LYS A 89 4.47 7.77 8.66
N LYS A 90 5.15 7.02 9.53
CA LYS A 90 6.58 7.23 9.80
C LYS A 90 7.44 7.05 8.54
N SER A 91 7.10 6.06 7.72
CA SER A 91 7.80 5.79 6.45
C SER A 91 7.56 6.90 5.43
N ALA A 92 6.35 7.45 5.35
CA ALA A 92 5.98 8.55 4.46
C ALA A 92 6.69 9.85 4.86
N ILE A 93 6.70 10.20 6.15
CA ILE A 93 7.44 11.35 6.66
C ILE A 93 8.94 11.20 6.34
N PHE A 94 9.51 10.02 6.58
CA PHE A 94 10.90 9.73 6.24
C PHE A 94 11.17 9.85 4.74
N TYR A 95 10.24 9.37 3.90
CA TYR A 95 10.34 9.45 2.44
C TYR A 95 10.48 10.89 1.94
N LEU A 96 9.59 11.78 2.42
CA LEU A 96 9.56 13.18 2.04
C LEU A 96 10.77 13.94 2.60
N HIS A 97 11.08 13.74 3.89
CA HIS A 97 12.23 14.37 4.52
C HIS A 97 13.55 14.03 3.81
N ARG A 98 13.76 12.74 3.45
CA ARG A 98 14.96 12.30 2.72
C ARG A 98 15.11 13.00 1.35
N ARG A 99 14.03 13.50 0.78
CA ARG A 99 13.99 14.16 -0.53
C ARG A 99 13.82 15.68 -0.43
N ASN A 100 13.84 16.25 0.78
CA ASN A 100 13.60 17.67 1.04
C ASN A 100 12.26 18.16 0.46
N ILE A 101 11.23 17.32 0.50
CA ILE A 101 9.88 17.66 0.00
C ILE A 101 9.01 18.11 1.16
N VAL A 102 8.34 19.25 0.99
CA VAL A 102 7.25 19.73 1.84
C VAL A 102 5.96 19.65 1.03
N ALA A 103 5.04 18.79 1.42
CA ALA A 103 3.81 18.54 0.66
C ALA A 103 2.68 18.03 1.55
N ASN A 104 1.46 18.14 1.05
CA ASN A 104 0.30 17.47 1.63
C ASN A 104 0.48 15.95 1.51
N ILE A 105 -0.02 15.23 2.51
CA ILE A 105 0.07 13.77 2.59
C ILE A 105 -1.34 13.19 2.61
N ARG A 106 -1.57 12.18 1.79
CA ARG A 106 -2.78 11.37 1.80
C ARG A 106 -2.41 9.90 1.94
N PHE A 107 -3.16 9.16 2.76
CA PHE A 107 -2.98 7.72 2.91
C PHE A 107 -4.19 6.99 2.35
N ASP A 108 -3.96 6.22 1.30
CA ASP A 108 -5.02 5.48 0.61
C ASP A 108 -4.84 3.97 0.84
N VAL A 109 -5.92 3.23 0.67
CA VAL A 109 -5.90 1.76 0.65
C VAL A 109 -6.53 1.26 -0.63
N VAL A 110 -5.86 0.34 -1.32
CA VAL A 110 -6.47 -0.44 -2.39
C VAL A 110 -6.68 -1.86 -1.88
N ALA A 111 -7.95 -2.27 -1.77
CA ALA A 111 -8.34 -3.59 -1.32
C ALA A 111 -8.92 -4.43 -2.46
N PHE A 112 -8.47 -5.67 -2.54
CA PHE A 112 -9.04 -6.69 -3.43
C PHE A 112 -9.93 -7.63 -2.62
N GLU A 113 -11.22 -7.62 -2.93
CA GLU A 113 -12.25 -8.44 -2.28
C GLU A 113 -13.08 -9.16 -3.35
N ARG A 114 -13.13 -10.50 -3.31
CA ARG A 114 -13.86 -11.32 -4.31
C ARG A 114 -13.54 -10.93 -5.77
N ASN A 115 -12.28 -10.61 -6.05
CA ASN A 115 -11.75 -10.14 -7.34
C ASN A 115 -12.17 -8.72 -7.77
N THR A 116 -12.93 -8.00 -6.94
CA THR A 116 -13.22 -6.56 -7.11
C THR A 116 -12.10 -5.73 -6.48
N LEU A 117 -11.69 -4.66 -7.16
CA LEU A 117 -10.77 -3.65 -6.64
C LEU A 117 -11.59 -2.51 -6.01
N ASN A 118 -11.32 -2.22 -4.75
CA ASN A 118 -11.89 -1.08 -4.02
C ASN A 118 -10.76 -0.12 -3.66
N TRP A 119 -10.82 1.11 -4.15
CA TRP A 119 -9.90 2.18 -3.76
C TRP A 119 -10.59 3.06 -2.72
N ILE A 120 -9.96 3.17 -1.56
CA ILE A 120 -10.41 4.03 -0.46
C ILE A 120 -9.40 5.17 -0.32
N GLU A 121 -9.82 6.35 -0.75
CA GLU A 121 -9.08 7.59 -0.56
C GLU A 121 -9.13 8.03 0.90
N SER A 122 -8.04 8.59 1.41
CA SER A 122 -7.97 9.13 2.78
C SER A 122 -8.41 8.10 3.84
N ALA A 123 -8.00 6.85 3.66
CA ALA A 123 -8.39 5.72 4.52
C ALA A 123 -7.99 5.92 5.99
N PHE A 124 -6.96 6.73 6.24
CA PHE A 124 -6.59 7.20 7.57
C PHE A 124 -5.78 8.51 7.50
N SER A 125 -5.73 9.23 8.61
CA SER A 125 -4.98 10.48 8.82
C SER A 125 -3.91 10.30 9.87
#